data_AF-S8D4T3-F1
#
_entry.id   AF-S8D4T3-F1
#
_cell.length_a   1.000
_cell.length_b   1.000
_cell.length_c   1.000
_cell.angle_alpha   90.00
_cell.angle_beta   90.00
_cell.angle_gamma   90.00
#
_symmetry.space_group_name_H-M   'P 1'
#
loop_
_entity.id
_entity.type
_entity.pdbx_description
1 polymer ?
#
loop_
_entity_poly.entity_id
_entity_poly.type
_entity_poly.pdbx_seq_one_letter_code
_entity_poly.pdbx_strand_id
1 'polypeptide(L)'
;MDGDDHQHQHLNGSFTLRQTSSGIRFGSSRVWGNAGADAFSTSAREVYEDDDEEALKWAALEKLPTRVRATRGIYAAGGEGGDVREVEIRNLGIVERRKLVDRLVKNTGEEDNERFLFKFKDRLHR
;
A
#
# COMPACT_ATOMS: atom_id res chain seq x y z
N MET A 1 2.82 -75.02 15.82
CA MET A 1 3.11 -73.95 16.77
C MET A 1 3.53 -72.76 15.95
N ASP A 2 2.88 -71.63 16.23
CA ASP A 2 3.27 -70.26 15.86
C ASP A 2 3.22 -69.97 14.35
N GLY A 3 2.44 -69.02 13.84
CA GLY A 3 1.58 -68.00 14.40
C GLY A 3 1.17 -67.14 13.20
N ASP A 4 -0.08 -66.66 13.21
CA ASP A 4 -0.46 -65.26 12.92
C ASP A 4 0.29 -64.51 11.80
N ASP A 5 -0.34 -63.79 10.86
CA ASP A 5 -1.49 -62.94 11.12
C ASP A 5 -2.09 -62.40 9.81
N HIS A 6 -3.36 -62.01 9.93
CA HIS A 6 -4.21 -61.47 8.88
C HIS A 6 -3.71 -60.11 8.40
N GLN A 7 -3.78 -59.81 7.08
CA GLN A 7 -4.13 -58.45 6.63
C GLN A 7 -5.06 -58.46 5.40
N HIS A 8 -6.07 -57.60 5.54
CA HIS A 8 -7.25 -57.44 4.73
C HIS A 8 -6.98 -56.81 3.36
N GLN A 9 -7.84 -57.17 2.41
CA GLN A 9 -8.04 -56.50 1.13
C GLN A 9 -8.46 -55.04 1.34
N HIS A 10 -8.27 -54.17 0.34
CA HIS A 10 -9.32 -53.35 -0.32
C HIS A 10 -8.66 -52.37 -1.33
N LEU A 11 -9.36 -52.22 -2.45
CA LEU A 11 -9.07 -51.44 -3.66
C LEU A 11 -9.19 -49.92 -3.43
N ASN A 12 -8.50 -49.09 -4.24
CA ASN A 12 -8.82 -47.70 -4.66
C ASN A 12 -7.63 -47.19 -5.53
N GLY A 13 -7.71 -46.41 -6.61
CA GLY A 13 -8.75 -45.63 -7.27
C GLY A 13 -8.07 -44.46 -8.03
N SER A 14 -8.60 -44.09 -9.20
CA SER A 14 -8.54 -42.75 -9.82
C SER A 14 -7.16 -42.03 -9.95
N PHE A 15 -6.57 -42.04 -11.14
CA PHE A 15 -5.62 -41.00 -11.57
C PHE A 15 -6.39 -39.82 -12.16
N THR A 16 -6.56 -38.75 -11.38
CA THR A 16 -7.08 -37.46 -11.85
C THR A 16 -5.95 -36.44 -11.98
N LEU A 17 -5.88 -35.78 -13.14
CA LEU A 17 -4.99 -34.66 -13.39
C LEU A 17 -5.58 -33.38 -12.78
N ARG A 18 -4.83 -32.71 -11.91
CA ARG A 18 -5.08 -31.31 -11.54
C ARG A 18 -3.79 -30.51 -11.55
N GLN A 19 -3.73 -29.57 -12.49
CA GLN A 19 -2.84 -28.43 -12.48
C GLN A 19 -3.43 -27.37 -11.54
N THR A 20 -2.61 -26.66 -10.75
CA THR A 20 -2.51 -25.19 -10.66
C THR A 20 -1.81 -24.71 -9.38
N SER A 21 -1.11 -23.58 -9.55
CA SER A 21 -0.69 -22.53 -8.60
C SER A 21 0.30 -22.90 -7.50
N SER A 22 1.56 -22.53 -7.73
CA SER A 22 2.54 -22.20 -6.70
C SER A 22 2.03 -21.03 -5.87
N GLY A 23 1.36 -21.33 -4.76
CA GLY A 23 1.07 -20.38 -3.69
C GLY A 23 2.22 -20.35 -2.69
N ILE A 24 2.79 -19.17 -2.45
CA ILE A 24 3.74 -18.92 -1.37
C ILE A 24 3.01 -19.18 -0.05
N ARG A 25 3.38 -20.26 0.64
CA ARG A 25 2.88 -20.56 1.99
C ARG A 25 3.69 -19.73 3.00
N PHE A 26 3.18 -18.57 3.38
CA PHE A 26 3.64 -17.89 4.58
C PHE A 26 3.12 -18.67 5.79
N GLY A 27 4.01 -19.45 6.40
CA GLY A 27 3.72 -20.17 7.63
C GLY A 27 3.39 -19.19 8.74
N SER A 28 2.15 -19.24 9.22
CA SER A 28 1.71 -18.54 10.43
C SER A 28 2.26 -19.31 11.64
N SER A 29 3.29 -18.75 12.28
CA SER A 29 3.66 -19.08 13.66
C SER A 29 3.40 -17.84 14.50
N ARG A 30 2.22 -17.79 15.14
CA ARG A 30 1.89 -16.81 16.18
C ARG A 30 2.54 -17.29 17.48
N VAL A 31 3.69 -16.72 17.80
CA VAL A 31 4.24 -16.78 19.17
C VAL A 31 4.52 -15.34 19.58
N TRP A 32 3.48 -14.64 20.01
CA TRP A 32 3.63 -13.45 20.84
C TRP A 32 3.33 -13.90 22.26
N GLY A 33 4.41 -14.11 23.01
CA GLY A 33 4.39 -14.36 24.44
C GLY A 33 3.91 -13.10 25.16
N ASN A 34 2.89 -13.29 25.99
CA ASN A 34 2.39 -12.35 26.96
C ASN A 34 3.48 -12.03 28.01
N ALA A 35 4.31 -10.99 27.77
CA ALA A 35 5.23 -10.41 28.75
C ALA A 35 5.71 -9.02 28.29
N GLY A 36 4.83 -8.02 28.37
CA GLY A 36 5.16 -6.64 28.05
C GLY A 36 3.95 -5.71 27.90
N ALA A 37 2.82 -6.06 28.53
CA ALA A 37 1.52 -5.44 28.32
C ALA A 37 1.36 -4.03 28.94
N ASP A 38 2.45 -3.39 29.40
CA ASP A 38 2.38 -2.10 30.12
C ASP A 38 3.48 -1.09 29.71
N ALA A 39 4.04 -1.19 28.49
CA ALA A 39 5.07 -0.27 28.01
C ALA A 39 4.60 0.75 26.96
N PHE A 40 3.36 0.65 26.48
CA PHE A 40 2.78 1.61 25.54
C PHE A 40 1.64 2.35 26.23
N SER A 41 1.98 3.15 27.24
CA SER A 41 1.08 4.14 27.79
C SER A 41 0.77 5.17 26.69
N THR A 42 -0.41 5.02 26.09
CA THR A 42 -1.09 6.02 25.28
C THR A 42 -1.45 7.20 26.18
N SER A 43 -0.53 8.14 26.38
CA SER A 43 -0.86 9.40 27.04
C SER A 43 -0.09 10.55 26.39
N ALA A 44 -0.86 11.48 25.81
CA ALA A 44 -0.48 12.77 25.26
C ALA A 44 0.14 12.78 23.84
N ARG A 45 -0.67 12.51 22.80
CA ARG A 45 -0.38 13.07 21.47
C ARG A 45 -1.60 13.27 20.54
N GLU A 46 -2.80 13.50 21.06
CA GLU A 46 -4.02 13.76 20.25
C GLU A 46 -3.94 15.00 19.32
N VAL A 47 -2.87 15.81 19.39
CA VAL A 47 -2.69 17.03 18.56
C VAL A 47 -1.65 16.85 17.43
N TYR A 48 -0.86 15.77 17.43
CA TYR A 48 0.08 15.48 16.33
C TYR A 48 -0.22 14.14 15.62
N GLU A 49 -1.32 13.46 15.99
CA GLU A 49 -1.72 12.22 15.33
C GLU A 49 -2.08 12.44 13.85
N ASP A 50 -2.66 13.58 13.48
CA ASP A 50 -3.04 13.87 12.09
C ASP A 50 -1.84 13.92 11.12
N ASP A 51 -0.74 14.59 11.50
CA ASP A 51 0.48 14.67 10.68
C ASP A 51 1.19 13.31 10.61
N ASP A 52 1.22 12.58 11.73
CA ASP A 52 1.79 11.22 11.79
C ASP A 52 0.97 10.24 10.93
N GLU A 53 -0.37 10.36 10.87
CA GLU A 53 -1.23 9.58 9.98
C GLU A 53 -1.06 9.93 8.50
N GLU A 54 -0.94 11.22 8.18
CA GLU A 54 -0.63 11.68 6.83
C GLU A 54 0.73 11.15 6.37
N ALA A 55 1.74 11.21 7.24
CA ALA A 55 3.06 10.65 6.97
C ALA A 55 2.99 9.13 6.68
N LEU A 56 2.14 8.39 7.40
CA LEU A 56 1.90 6.96 7.12
C LEU A 56 1.23 6.74 5.76
N LYS A 57 0.28 7.58 5.35
CA LYS A 57 -0.36 7.52 4.02
C LYS A 57 0.68 7.80 2.91
N TRP A 58 1.55 8.79 3.09
CA TRP A 58 2.63 9.09 2.15
C TRP A 58 3.65 7.94 2.06
N ALA A 59 4.04 7.36 3.19
CA ALA A 59 4.95 6.21 3.24
C ALA A 59 4.37 5.00 2.50
N ALA A 60 3.07 4.73 2.65
CA ALA A 60 2.40 3.65 1.93
C ALA A 60 2.46 3.86 0.41
N LEU A 61 2.28 5.10 -0.08
CA LEU A 61 2.42 5.43 -1.50
C LEU A 61 3.84 5.28 -2.02
N GLU A 62 4.86 5.59 -1.21
CA GLU A 62 6.26 5.42 -1.59
C GLU A 62 6.63 3.95 -1.80
N LYS A 63 6.03 3.04 -1.03
CA LYS A 63 6.26 1.60 -1.14
C LYS A 63 5.61 0.95 -2.36
N LEU A 64 4.78 1.68 -3.11
CA LEU A 64 4.17 1.17 -4.33
C LEU A 64 5.20 1.01 -5.45
N PRO A 65 5.02 0.02 -6.36
CA PRO A 65 5.80 -0.07 -7.59
C PRO A 65 5.76 1.23 -8.40
N THR A 66 6.85 1.58 -9.08
CA THR A 66 7.02 2.89 -9.77
C THR A 66 5.85 3.25 -10.67
N ARG A 67 5.31 2.29 -11.43
CA ARG A 67 4.18 2.51 -12.33
C ARG A 67 2.90 2.91 -11.60
N VAL A 68 2.63 2.27 -10.46
CA VAL A 68 1.43 2.52 -9.65
C VAL A 68 1.57 3.85 -8.93
N ARG A 69 2.77 4.12 -8.37
CA ARG A 69 3.09 5.38 -7.70
C ARG A 69 2.93 6.60 -8.60
N ALA A 70 3.24 6.49 -9.90
CA ALA A 70 3.08 7.60 -10.84
C ALA A 70 1.62 8.00 -11.09
N THR A 71 0.66 7.11 -10.79
CA THR A 71 -0.76 7.32 -11.07
C THR A 71 -1.61 7.49 -9.82
N ARG A 72 -1.07 7.24 -8.62
CA ARG A 72 -1.77 7.33 -7.34
C ARG A 72 -1.22 8.46 -6.50
N GLY A 73 -2.10 9.13 -5.76
CA GLY A 73 -1.73 10.23 -4.90
C GLY A 73 -2.84 10.58 -3.92
N ILE A 74 -2.52 11.50 -3.02
CA ILE A 74 -3.48 12.01 -2.04
C ILE A 74 -4.18 13.25 -2.64
N TYR A 75 -5.52 13.25 -2.61
CA TYR A 75 -6.34 14.33 -3.12
C TYR A 75 -7.28 14.85 -2.03
N ALA A 76 -7.07 16.11 -1.65
CA ALA A 76 -8.00 16.84 -0.78
C ALA A 76 -9.15 17.42 -1.61
N ALA A 77 -10.36 16.91 -1.40
CA ALA A 77 -11.56 17.41 -2.08
C ALA A 77 -12.06 18.69 -1.40
N GLY A 78 -11.84 19.84 -2.04
CA GLY A 78 -12.35 21.14 -1.54
C GLY A 78 -11.29 22.17 -1.16
N GLY A 79 -10.00 21.80 -1.16
CA GLY A 79 -8.92 22.70 -0.76
C GLY A 79 -8.39 22.36 0.63
N GLU A 80 -7.83 23.35 1.31
CA GLU A 80 -7.31 23.24 2.68
C GLU A 80 -8.48 22.98 3.65
N GLY A 81 -8.45 21.84 4.35
CA GLY A 81 -9.55 21.36 5.20
C GLY A 81 -10.63 20.51 4.48
N GLY A 82 -10.42 20.19 3.20
CA GLY A 82 -11.28 19.24 2.48
C GLY A 82 -10.96 17.77 2.78
N ASP A 83 -11.92 16.86 2.57
CA ASP A 83 -11.73 15.43 2.79
C ASP A 83 -10.54 14.89 1.99
N VAL A 84 -9.56 14.31 2.70
CA VAL A 84 -8.28 13.86 2.16
C VAL A 84 -8.35 12.37 1.89
N ARG A 85 -8.35 12.00 0.60
CA ARG A 85 -8.44 10.59 0.19
C ARG A 85 -7.35 10.20 -0.79
N GLU A 86 -6.94 8.93 -0.74
CA GLU A 86 -6.11 8.33 -1.77
C GLU A 86 -6.92 8.13 -3.05
N VAL A 87 -6.39 8.62 -4.19
CA VAL A 87 -7.04 8.51 -5.49
C VAL A 87 -6.06 8.01 -6.55
N GLU A 88 -6.60 7.29 -7.53
CA GLU A 88 -5.94 7.10 -8.81
C GLU A 88 -6.32 8.25 -9.75
N ILE A 89 -5.34 8.98 -10.26
CA ILE A 89 -5.51 10.20 -11.07
C ILE A 89 -6.40 9.93 -12.31
N ARG A 90 -6.35 8.70 -12.85
CA ARG A 90 -7.15 8.27 -14.00
C ARG A 90 -8.65 8.24 -13.70
N ASN A 91 -9.02 7.99 -12.44
CA ASN A 91 -10.40 7.83 -12.01
C ASN A 91 -11.04 9.17 -11.59
N LEU A 92 -10.27 10.26 -11.55
CA LEU A 92 -10.79 11.60 -11.26
C LEU A 92 -11.67 12.12 -12.40
N GLY A 93 -12.76 12.80 -12.06
CA GLY A 93 -13.59 13.51 -13.02
C GLY A 93 -12.82 14.67 -13.69
N ILE A 94 -13.29 15.15 -14.85
CA ILE A 94 -12.63 16.26 -15.57
C ILE A 94 -12.53 17.52 -14.70
N VAL A 95 -13.58 17.82 -13.93
CA VAL A 95 -13.62 18.98 -13.02
C VAL A 95 -12.60 18.82 -11.89
N GLU A 96 -12.50 17.65 -11.29
CA GLU A 96 -11.53 17.36 -10.22
C GLU A 96 -10.09 17.43 -10.75
N ARG A 97 -9.83 16.88 -11.94
CA ARG A 97 -8.52 17.00 -12.59
C ARG A 97 -8.15 18.45 -12.88
N ARG A 98 -9.09 19.27 -13.35
CA ARG A 98 -8.83 20.70 -13.56
C ARG A 98 -8.48 21.41 -12.26
N LYS A 99 -9.25 21.15 -11.19
CA LYS A 99 -8.95 21.69 -9.85
C LYS A 99 -7.59 21.24 -9.32
N LEU A 100 -7.21 19.98 -9.56
CA LEU A 100 -5.90 19.47 -9.17
C LEU A 100 -4.77 20.23 -9.87
N VAL A 101 -4.87 20.43 -11.19
CA VAL A 101 -3.88 21.19 -11.96
C VAL A 101 -3.86 22.65 -11.55
N ASP A 102 -5.02 23.27 -11.34
CA ASP A 102 -5.12 24.67 -10.91
C ASP A 102 -4.40 24.90 -9.58
N ARG A 103 -4.55 23.98 -8.61
CA ARG A 103 -3.81 24.04 -7.34
C ARG A 103 -2.32 23.84 -7.55
N LEU A 104 -1.92 22.88 -8.38
CA LEU A 104 -0.50 22.65 -8.64
C LEU A 104 0.17 23.86 -9.28
N VAL A 105 -0.52 24.58 -10.17
CA VAL A 105 0.06 25.77 -10.81
C VAL A 105 0.06 26.98 -9.87
N LYS A 106 -0.97 27.14 -9.02
CA LYS A 106 -1.15 28.32 -8.18
C LYS A 106 -0.48 28.25 -6.80
N ASN A 107 -0.37 27.07 -6.20
CA ASN A 107 0.07 26.91 -4.82
C ASN A 107 1.58 26.72 -4.67
N THR A 108 2.27 26.18 -5.67
CA THR A 108 3.74 26.19 -5.73
C THR A 108 4.15 27.55 -6.29
N GLY A 109 4.76 28.42 -5.47
CA GLY A 109 5.21 29.74 -5.93
C GLY A 109 6.03 29.65 -7.22
N GLU A 110 5.89 30.65 -8.09
CA GLU A 110 6.48 30.65 -9.45
C GLU A 110 7.98 30.28 -9.44
N GLU A 111 8.73 30.78 -8.45
CA GLU A 111 10.17 30.52 -8.26
C GLU A 111 10.52 29.04 -8.02
N ASP A 112 9.72 28.31 -7.23
CA ASP A 112 9.97 26.89 -6.95
C ASP A 112 9.69 26.01 -8.17
N ASN A 113 8.66 26.37 -8.95
CA ASN A 113 8.32 25.72 -10.20
C ASN A 113 9.40 25.94 -11.27
N GLU A 114 9.90 27.18 -11.40
CA GLU A 114 11.00 27.50 -12.32
C GLU A 114 12.23 26.65 -12.03
N ARG A 115 12.66 26.58 -10.76
CA ARG A 115 13.80 25.78 -10.34
C ARG A 115 13.59 24.28 -10.58
N PHE A 116 12.39 23.76 -10.34
CA PHE A 116 12.04 22.37 -10.63
C PHE A 116 12.11 22.08 -12.13
N LEU A 117 11.46 22.89 -12.96
CA LEU A 117 11.40 22.72 -14.41
C LEU A 117 12.77 22.88 -15.07
N PHE A 118 13.61 23.79 -14.56
CA PHE A 118 14.99 23.93 -15.02
C PHE A 118 15.79 22.64 -14.79
N LYS A 119 15.77 22.09 -13.56
CA LYS A 119 16.45 20.81 -13.26
C LYS A 119 15.87 19.64 -14.06
N PHE A 120 14.57 19.65 -14.32
CA PHE A 120 13.92 18.63 -15.14
C PHE A 120 14.40 18.68 -16.60
N LYS A 121 14.51 19.89 -17.17
CA LYS A 121 15.05 20.12 -18.51
C LYS A 121 16.49 19.60 -18.63
N ASP A 122 17.38 19.95 -17.72
CA ASP A 122 18.78 19.50 -17.74
C ASP A 122 18.91 17.96 -17.78
N ARG A 123 18.01 17.26 -17.10
CA ARG A 123 17.99 15.79 -17.07
C ARG A 123 17.50 15.17 -18.38
N LEU A 124 16.63 15.85 -19.12
CA LEU A 124 16.13 15.38 -20.41
C LEU A 124 17.12 15.61 -21.56
N HIS A 125 17.98 16.61 -21.44
CA HIS A 125 18.99 16.95 -22.46
C HIS A 125 20.35 16.26 -22.25
N ARG A 126 20.46 15.31 -21.30
CA ARG A 126 21.65 14.47 -21.12
C ARG A 126 21.62 13.23 -22.01
#